data_AF-A0A9X8RLL7-F1
#
_entry.id   AF-A0A9X8RLL7-F1
#
_cell.length_a   1.000
_cell.length_b   1.000
_cell.length_c   1.000
_cell.angle_alpha   90.00
_cell.angle_beta   90.00
_cell.angle_gamma   90.00
#
_symmetry.space_group_name_H-M   'P 1'
#
loop_
_entity.id
_entity.type
_entity.pdbx_description
1 polymer ?
#
loop_
_entity_poly.entity_id
_entity_poly.type
_entity_poly.pdbx_seq_one_letter_code
_entity_poly.pdbx_strand_id
1 'polypeptide(L)'
;MSIIKSSKKFDGNTLQKNTQRIKMIKRIKEDNNLSDVIKMFFENVKEYNLYSVKYIIENELFYEIVSIDIIYKYIKYINIFEDIENDFERIYRLKAQNGFRRTIDYSINQNY
;
A
#
# COMPACT_ATOMS: atom_id res chain seq x y z
N MET A 1 -14.69 8.30 1.95
CA MET A 1 -13.33 7.77 1.72
C MET A 1 -13.46 6.29 1.38
N SER A 2 -13.56 5.97 0.08
CA SER A 2 -13.76 4.58 -0.35
C SER A 2 -12.45 3.80 -0.16
N ILE A 3 -12.51 2.73 0.64
CA ILE A 3 -11.47 1.71 0.67
C ILE A 3 -11.47 1.07 -0.72
N ILE A 4 -10.40 1.28 -1.47
CA ILE A 4 -10.18 0.66 -2.77
C ILE A 4 -10.22 -0.86 -2.55
N LYS A 5 -11.18 -1.55 -3.17
CA LYS A 5 -11.37 -2.99 -3.02
C LYS A 5 -10.30 -3.72 -3.84
N SER A 6 -9.28 -4.25 -3.17
CA SER A 6 -8.18 -5.06 -3.76
C SER A 6 -8.66 -6.45 -4.20
N SER A 7 -9.56 -6.55 -5.18
CA SER A 7 -10.18 -7.83 -5.56
C SER A 7 -9.38 -8.66 -6.57
N LYS A 8 -8.35 -8.11 -7.21
CA LYS A 8 -7.72 -8.71 -8.41
C LYS A 8 -6.26 -9.15 -8.30
N LYS A 9 -5.54 -8.84 -7.19
CA LYS A 9 -4.11 -9.17 -7.07
C LYS A 9 -3.82 -10.46 -6.30
N PHE A 10 -4.70 -10.81 -5.38
CA PHE A 10 -4.57 -12.01 -4.56
C PHE A 10 -5.66 -13.00 -4.97
N ASP A 11 -5.33 -14.29 -5.02
CA ASP A 11 -6.26 -15.34 -5.40
C ASP A 11 -6.89 -16.01 -4.18
N GLY A 12 -8.10 -16.52 -4.37
CA GLY A 12 -8.85 -17.24 -3.34
C GLY A 12 -9.97 -16.46 -2.66
N ASN A 13 -10.51 -17.02 -1.59
CA ASN A 13 -11.57 -16.39 -0.80
C ASN A 13 -11.03 -15.20 0.02
N THR A 14 -11.91 -14.41 0.64
CA THR A 14 -11.53 -13.20 1.39
C THR A 14 -10.45 -13.46 2.45
N LEU A 15 -10.52 -14.60 3.14
CA LEU A 15 -9.56 -14.99 4.17
C LEU A 15 -8.17 -15.27 3.58
N GLN A 16 -8.12 -16.02 2.47
CA GLN A 16 -6.89 -16.34 1.75
C GLN A 16 -6.23 -15.08 1.17
N LYS A 17 -7.03 -14.20 0.54
CA LYS A 17 -6.59 -12.91 0.01
C LYS A 17 -5.96 -12.04 1.10
N ASN A 18 -6.62 -11.96 2.26
CA ASN A 18 -6.11 -11.16 3.35
C ASN A 18 -4.84 -11.77 4.00
N THR A 19 -4.75 -13.10 4.07
CA THR A 19 -3.54 -13.81 4.56
C THR A 19 -2.34 -13.57 3.65
N GLN A 20 -2.54 -13.61 2.33
CA GLN A 20 -1.49 -13.30 1.35
C GLN A 20 -1.03 -11.84 1.49
N ARG A 21 -1.97 -10.89 1.59
CA ARG A 21 -1.68 -9.48 1.82
C ARG A 21 -0.87 -9.26 3.11
N ILE A 22 -1.23 -9.94 4.19
CA ILE A 22 -0.51 -9.93 5.46
C ILE A 22 0.94 -10.39 5.31
N LYS A 23 1.19 -11.54 4.67
CA LYS A 23 2.53 -12.11 4.54
C LYS A 23 3.45 -11.18 3.75
N MET A 24 2.91 -10.52 2.73
CA MET A 24 3.65 -9.56 1.91
C MET A 24 4.01 -8.28 2.69
N ILE A 25 3.06 -7.73 3.45
CA ILE A 25 3.31 -6.59 4.33
C ILE A 25 4.38 -6.90 5.37
N LYS A 26 4.38 -8.13 5.93
CA LYS A 26 5.43 -8.56 6.86
C LYS A 26 6.82 -8.57 6.20
N ARG A 27 6.94 -9.13 5.00
CA ARG A 27 8.21 -9.10 4.24
C ARG A 27 8.75 -7.69 4.05
N ILE A 28 7.92 -6.75 3.58
CA ILE A 28 8.36 -5.35 3.37
C ILE A 28 8.76 -4.65 4.67
N LYS A 29 8.16 -5.06 5.81
CA LYS A 29 8.53 -4.50 7.12
C LYS A 29 9.82 -5.08 7.68
N GLU A 30 10.13 -6.33 7.34
CA GLU A 30 11.34 -7.04 7.78
C GLU A 30 12.53 -6.72 6.87
N ASP A 31 12.29 -6.51 5.57
CA ASP A 31 13.29 -5.96 4.65
C ASP A 31 13.49 -4.47 4.99
N ASN A 32 14.72 -4.10 5.33
CA ASN A 32 15.14 -2.72 5.64
C ASN A 32 14.91 -1.70 4.48
N ASN A 33 14.23 -2.11 3.42
CA ASN A 33 14.08 -1.41 2.14
C ASN A 33 12.81 -0.53 2.06
N LEU A 34 11.93 -0.54 3.08
CA LEU A 34 10.70 0.27 3.06
C LEU A 34 11.00 1.77 2.90
N SER A 35 12.04 2.27 3.56
CA SER A 35 12.41 3.68 3.46
C SER A 35 12.87 4.04 2.04
N ASP A 36 13.63 3.16 1.40
CA ASP A 36 14.11 3.37 0.03
C ASP A 36 12.98 3.26 -1.01
N VAL A 37 12.04 2.33 -0.81
CA VAL A 37 10.82 2.26 -1.64
C VAL A 37 9.97 3.53 -1.51
N ILE A 38 9.87 4.10 -0.31
CA ILE A 38 9.14 5.34 -0.08
C ILE A 38 9.86 6.54 -0.70
N LYS A 39 11.19 6.63 -0.59
CA LYS A 39 11.97 7.68 -1.29
C LYS A 39 11.77 7.59 -2.79
N MET A 40 11.94 6.40 -3.36
CA MET A 40 11.72 6.15 -4.79
C MET A 40 10.29 6.53 -5.20
N PHE A 41 9.28 6.23 -4.37
CA PHE A 41 7.90 6.67 -4.60
C PHE A 41 7.80 8.19 -4.72
N PHE A 42 8.32 8.93 -3.75
CA PHE A 42 8.22 10.40 -3.73
C PHE A 42 9.05 11.08 -4.83
N GLU A 43 10.22 10.53 -5.19
CA GLU A 43 11.00 10.99 -6.35
C GLU A 43 10.17 10.87 -7.65
N ASN A 44 9.56 9.70 -7.87
CA ASN A 44 8.72 9.48 -9.06
C ASN A 44 7.43 10.33 -9.05
N VAL A 45 6.90 10.66 -7.87
CA VAL A 45 5.77 11.60 -7.73
C VAL A 45 6.20 13.03 -8.11
N LYS A 46 7.37 13.48 -7.65
CA LYS A 46 7.93 14.81 -8.00
C LYS A 46 8.19 14.92 -9.51
N GLU A 47 8.68 13.86 -10.14
CA GLU A 47 8.93 13.77 -11.58
C GLU A 47 7.67 13.53 -12.45
N TYR A 48 6.49 13.38 -11.84
CA TYR A 48 5.26 13.01 -12.55
C TYR A 48 5.38 11.69 -13.35
N ASN A 49 6.23 10.75 -12.90
CA ASN A 49 6.41 9.46 -13.56
C ASN A 49 5.27 8.49 -13.21
N LEU A 50 4.15 8.63 -13.93
CA LEU A 50 2.91 7.88 -13.69
C LEU A 50 3.10 6.35 -13.68
N TYR A 51 3.96 5.82 -14.56
CA TYR A 51 4.17 4.39 -14.68
C TYR A 51 4.94 3.81 -13.50
N SER A 52 6.00 4.48 -13.05
CA SER A 52 6.75 4.07 -11.85
C SER A 52 5.91 4.23 -10.59
N VAL A 53 5.19 5.35 -10.43
CA VAL A 53 4.29 5.57 -9.29
C VAL A 53 3.23 4.48 -9.24
N LYS A 54 2.63 4.14 -10.40
CA LYS A 54 1.70 3.03 -10.51
C LYS A 54 2.37 1.73 -10.08
N TYR A 55 3.50 1.36 -10.68
CA TYR A 55 4.22 0.13 -10.35
C TYR A 55 4.48 0.00 -8.84
N ILE A 56 4.95 1.06 -8.19
CA ILE A 56 5.27 1.08 -6.76
C ILE A 56 3.98 0.90 -5.93
N ILE A 57 2.89 1.60 -6.27
CA ILE A 57 1.60 1.41 -5.59
C ILE A 57 1.09 -0.01 -5.75
N GLU A 58 1.12 -0.51 -6.99
CA GLU A 58 0.56 -1.81 -7.32
C GLU A 58 1.42 -2.95 -6.78
N ASN A 59 2.74 -2.80 -6.60
CA ASN A 59 3.66 -3.92 -6.36
C ASN A 59 4.57 -3.81 -5.15
N GLU A 60 4.84 -2.62 -4.63
CA GLU A 60 5.83 -2.44 -3.57
C GLU A 60 5.19 -1.90 -2.28
N LEU A 61 4.15 -1.07 -2.39
CA LEU A 61 3.45 -0.49 -1.24
C LEU A 61 2.07 -1.12 -1.04
N PHE A 62 1.09 -0.78 -1.88
CA PHE A 62 -0.30 -1.04 -1.52
C PHE A 62 -0.82 -2.40 -1.97
N TYR A 63 -0.22 -2.98 -3.01
CA TYR A 63 -0.66 -4.23 -3.65
C TYR A 63 -2.07 -4.13 -4.23
N GLU A 64 -2.39 -2.97 -4.81
CA GLU A 64 -3.71 -2.66 -5.34
C GLU A 64 -3.61 -2.23 -6.79
N ILE A 65 -4.47 -2.76 -7.67
CA ILE A 65 -4.52 -2.31 -9.07
C ILE A 65 -5.23 -0.97 -9.14
N VAL A 66 -4.59 0.02 -9.77
CA VAL A 66 -5.08 1.40 -9.84
C VAL A 66 -5.05 1.90 -11.29
N SER A 67 -6.11 2.60 -11.71
CA SER A 67 -6.15 3.20 -13.05
C SER A 67 -5.22 4.41 -13.14
N ILE A 68 -4.69 4.67 -14.34
CA ILE A 68 -3.74 5.76 -14.56
C ILE A 68 -4.33 7.14 -14.20
N ASP A 69 -5.64 7.35 -14.42
CA ASP A 69 -6.34 8.59 -14.06
C ASP A 69 -6.35 8.84 -12.55
N ILE A 70 -6.45 7.78 -11.76
CA ILE A 70 -6.42 7.86 -10.30
C ILE A 70 -4.97 8.16 -9.84
N ILE A 71 -3.97 7.52 -10.46
CA ILE A 71 -2.56 7.81 -10.18
C ILE A 71 -2.24 9.28 -10.46
N TYR A 72 -2.70 9.81 -11.60
CA TYR A 72 -2.51 11.21 -11.95
C TYR A 72 -3.11 12.17 -10.91
N LYS A 73 -4.32 11.87 -10.41
CA LYS A 73 -4.93 12.63 -9.30
C LYS A 73 -4.09 12.54 -8.03
N TYR A 74 -3.61 11.35 -7.66
CA TYR A 74 -2.77 11.20 -6.48
C TYR A 74 -1.47 12.01 -6.55
N ILE A 75 -0.76 11.97 -7.68
CA ILE A 75 0.45 12.77 -7.87
C ILE A 75 0.17 14.26 -7.65
N LYS A 76 -0.88 14.79 -8.29
CA LYS A 76 -1.29 16.19 -8.11
C LYS A 76 -1.56 16.53 -6.65
N TYR A 77 -2.28 15.67 -5.94
CA TYR A 77 -2.59 15.91 -4.52
C TYR A 77 -1.36 15.82 -3.62
N ILE A 78 -0.48 14.85 -3.85
CA ILE A 78 0.71 14.63 -3.03
C ILE A 78 1.69 15.80 -3.19
N ASN A 79 1.90 16.28 -4.42
CA ASN A 79 2.79 17.40 -4.72
C ASN A 79 2.31 18.75 -4.15
N ILE A 80 1.12 18.84 -3.54
CA ILE A 80 0.68 20.04 -2.79
C ILE A 80 1.39 20.12 -1.43
N PHE A 81 1.82 18.99 -0.88
CA PHE A 81 2.43 18.91 0.44
C PHE A 81 3.95 18.79 0.33
N GLU A 82 4.66 19.58 1.14
CA GLU A 82 6.11 19.50 1.28
C GLU A 82 6.48 18.57 2.45
N ASP A 83 7.59 17.84 2.29
CA ASP A 83 8.26 17.06 3.35
C ASP A 83 7.42 16.00 4.09
N ILE A 84 6.41 15.43 3.45
CA ILE A 84 5.52 14.42 4.06
C ILE A 84 6.07 12.98 4.07
N GLU A 85 7.30 12.75 3.61
CA GLU A 85 7.86 11.41 3.40
C GLU A 85 7.95 10.61 4.72
N ASN A 86 8.46 11.23 5.78
CA ASN A 86 8.59 10.60 7.11
C ASN A 86 7.23 10.29 7.74
N ASP A 87 6.28 11.21 7.62
CA ASP A 87 4.92 11.02 8.13
C ASP A 87 4.19 9.93 7.34
N PHE A 88 4.41 9.87 6.02
CA PHE A 88 3.90 8.81 5.17
C PHE A 88 4.43 7.44 5.61
N GLU A 89 5.74 7.30 5.81
CA GLU A 89 6.34 6.05 6.28
C GLU A 89 5.74 5.60 7.61
N ARG A 90 5.67 6.51 8.60
CA ARG A 90 5.11 6.23 9.91
C ARG A 90 3.64 5.81 9.82
N ILE A 91 2.81 6.55 9.08
CA ILE A 91 1.39 6.22 8.90
C ILE A 91 1.24 4.89 8.16
N TYR A 92 2.06 4.63 7.14
CA TYR A 92 2.06 3.39 6.39
C TYR A 92 2.37 2.19 7.30
N ARG A 93 3.44 2.28 8.12
CA ARG A 93 3.78 1.25 9.12
C ARG A 93 2.63 1.01 10.11
N LEU A 94 2.01 2.07 10.62
CA LEU A 94 0.88 2.00 11.55
C LEU A 94 -0.38 1.39 10.90
N LYS A 95 -0.75 1.82 9.70
CA LYS A 95 -1.90 1.27 8.95
C LYS A 95 -1.68 -0.19 8.60
N ALA A 96 -0.48 -0.57 8.19
CA ALA A 96 -0.14 -1.95 7.93
C ALA A 96 -0.25 -2.81 9.21
N GLN A 97 0.17 -2.31 10.38
CA GLN A 97 -0.01 -2.97 11.67
C GLN A 97 -1.50 -3.13 12.03
N ASN A 98 -2.28 -2.06 11.89
CA ASN A 98 -3.71 -2.06 12.21
C ASN A 98 -4.55 -2.90 11.23
N GLY A 99 -4.24 -2.83 9.94
CA GLY A 99 -4.88 -3.64 8.89
C GLY A 99 -4.57 -5.12 9.03
N PHE A 100 -3.32 -5.44 9.40
CA PHE A 100 -2.91 -6.80 9.79
C PHE A 100 -3.71 -7.28 11.02
N ARG A 101 -3.81 -6.46 12.07
CA ARG A 101 -4.57 -6.80 13.28
C ARG A 101 -6.04 -7.07 12.99
N ARG A 102 -6.72 -6.17 12.27
CA ARG A 102 -8.14 -6.35 11.89
C ARG A 102 -8.36 -7.60 11.04
N THR A 103 -7.41 -7.95 10.20
CA THR A 103 -7.47 -9.15 9.38
C THR A 103 -7.29 -10.42 10.21
N ILE A 104 -6.39 -10.41 11.19
CA ILE A 104 -6.22 -11.51 12.15
C ILE A 104 -7.48 -11.66 12.99
N ASP A 105 -8.02 -10.56 13.53
CA ASP A 105 -9.26 -10.57 14.31
C ASP A 105 -10.44 -11.11 13.49
N TYR A 106 -10.57 -10.69 12.22
CA TYR A 106 -11.56 -11.25 11.29
C TYR A 106 -11.33 -12.75 11.05
N SER A 107 -10.07 -13.18 10.86
CA SER A 107 -9.72 -14.59 10.65
C SER A 107 -10.05 -15.45 11.87
N ILE A 108 -9.83 -14.94 13.08
CA ILE A 108 -10.15 -15.63 14.33
C ILE A 108 -11.66 -15.74 14.48
N ASN A 109 -12.41 -14.66 14.25
CA ASN A 109 -13.86 -14.63 14.40
C ASN A 109 -14.64 -15.41 13.33
N GLN A 110 -14.00 -15.85 12.24
CA GLN A 110 -14.61 -16.73 11.23
C GLN A 110 -14.37 -18.22 11.52
N ASN A 111 -13.51 -18.55 12.49
CA ASN A 111 -13.20 -19.93 12.90
C ASN A 111 -13.91 -20.33 14.22
N TYR A 112 -14.82 -19.48 14.72
CA TYR A 112 -15.76 -19.74 15.81
C TYR A 112 -17.18 -19.58 15.29
#